data_AF-A0A8T4SIG0-F1
#
_entry.id   AF-A0A8T4SIG0-F1
#
_cell.length_a   1.000
_cell.length_b   1.000
_cell.length_c   1.000
_cell.angle_alpha   90.00
_cell.angle_beta   90.00
_cell.angle_gamma   90.00
#
_symmetry.space_group_name_H-M   'P 1'
#
loop_
_entity.id
_entity.type
_entity.pdbx_description
1 polymer ?
#
loop_
_entity_poly.entity_id
_entity_poly.type
_entity_poly.pdbx_seq_one_letter_code
_entity_poly.pdbx_strand_id
1 'polypeptide(L)'
;MTVCTNYFQGNPAFWISLTVSIILIGFLSLYLPFKKIKSKWKYAFIPLFIILLLIAIISNVVFLGLKDSCEGIWDRHLVKDYEMNITSIEEAKGIFEELAIEQFKDYPNQTQAQMEIEESLNHTWQNNDIYRISFGWNCYELHTNGELYSFFCGP
;
A
#
# COMPACT_ATOMS: atom_id res chain seq x y z
N MET A 1 -4.47 -11.06 1.18
CA MET A 1 -3.49 -10.89 2.28
C MET A 1 -2.03 -11.24 1.91
N THR A 2 -1.74 -11.71 0.69
CA THR A 2 -0.41 -12.22 0.28
C THR A 2 0.57 -11.19 -0.30
N VAL A 3 0.11 -9.97 -0.61
CA VAL A 3 0.93 -8.98 -1.35
C VAL A 3 1.88 -8.21 -0.41
N CYS A 4 1.44 -7.82 0.79
CA CYS A 4 2.31 -7.15 1.77
C CYS A 4 3.41 -8.08 2.29
N THR A 5 3.14 -9.37 2.45
CA THR A 5 4.16 -10.35 2.87
C THR A 5 5.30 -10.45 1.86
N ASN A 6 5.02 -10.28 0.56
CA ASN A 6 6.05 -10.29 -0.48
C ASN A 6 6.92 -9.02 -0.46
N TYR A 7 6.38 -7.85 -0.10
CA TYR A 7 7.19 -6.63 0.03
C TYR A 7 8.20 -6.73 1.19
N PHE A 8 7.76 -7.22 2.35
CA PHE A 8 8.66 -7.45 3.47
C PHE A 8 9.70 -8.52 3.14
N GLN A 9 9.37 -9.56 2.37
CA GLN A 9 10.35 -10.57 1.93
C GLN A 9 11.31 -10.04 0.86
N GLY A 10 10.87 -9.14 -0.01
CA GLY A 10 11.63 -8.64 -1.15
C GLY A 10 12.45 -7.37 -0.90
N ASN A 11 12.21 -6.62 0.18
CA ASN A 11 12.91 -5.37 0.44
C ASN A 11 14.17 -5.59 1.32
N PRO A 12 15.39 -5.60 0.74
CA PRO A 12 16.62 -5.83 1.49
C PRO A 12 16.92 -4.71 2.49
N ALA A 13 16.46 -3.47 2.25
CA ALA A 13 16.72 -2.34 3.14
C ALA A 13 16.01 -2.51 4.50
N PHE A 14 14.81 -3.10 4.50
CA PHE A 14 14.09 -3.44 5.74
C PHE A 14 14.89 -4.45 6.58
N TRP A 15 15.35 -5.54 5.97
CA TRP A 15 16.13 -6.56 6.67
C TRP A 15 17.48 -6.04 7.17
N ILE A 16 18.14 -5.19 6.38
CA ILE A 16 19.40 -4.55 6.79
C ILE A 16 19.15 -3.63 8.00
N SER A 17 18.14 -2.77 7.95
CA SER A 17 17.78 -1.87 9.07
C SER A 17 17.46 -2.66 10.35
N LEU A 18 16.66 -3.72 10.23
CA LEU A 18 16.29 -4.59 11.34
C LEU A 18 17.52 -5.29 11.94
N THR A 19 18.38 -5.84 11.08
CA THR A 19 19.60 -6.55 11.48
C THR A 19 20.58 -5.61 12.19
N VAL A 20 20.80 -4.40 11.66
CA VAL A 20 21.67 -3.39 12.27
C VAL A 20 21.10 -2.95 13.63
N SER A 21 19.79 -2.75 13.73
CA SER A 21 19.13 -2.39 15.00
C SER A 21 19.30 -3.47 16.06
N ILE A 22 19.10 -4.75 15.71
CA ILE A 22 19.30 -5.90 16.61
C ILE A 22 20.76 -6.00 17.05
N ILE A 23 21.72 -5.87 16.13
CA ILE A 23 23.16 -5.93 16.43
C ILE A 23 23.57 -4.78 17.36
N LEU A 24 23.13 -3.56 17.08
CA LEU A 24 23.44 -2.37 17.89
C LEU A 24 22.88 -2.53 19.31
N ILE A 25 21.64 -3.02 19.43
CA ILE A 25 20.97 -3.29 20.71
C ILE A 25 21.69 -4.42 21.46
N GLY A 26 22.05 -5.51 20.80
CA GLY A 26 22.84 -6.60 21.37
C GLY A 26 24.21 -6.13 21.88
N PHE A 27 24.89 -5.30 21.09
CA PHE A 27 26.16 -4.72 21.48
C PHE A 27 26.02 -3.80 22.69
N LEU A 28 25.05 -2.88 22.68
CA LEU A 28 24.81 -1.97 23.80
C LEU A 28 24.43 -2.73 25.08
N SER A 29 23.61 -3.78 24.97
CA SER A 29 23.18 -4.60 26.12
C SER A 29 24.28 -5.50 26.69
N LEU A 30 25.24 -5.95 25.87
CA LEU A 30 26.43 -6.68 26.35
C LEU A 30 27.54 -5.75 26.86
N TYR A 31 27.68 -4.56 26.27
CA TYR A 31 28.82 -3.67 26.52
C TYR A 31 28.58 -2.69 27.69
N LEU A 32 27.35 -2.17 27.88
CA LEU A 32 27.06 -1.15 28.90
C LEU A 32 26.94 -1.66 30.35
N PRO A 33 26.28 -2.79 30.66
CA PRO A 33 26.02 -3.14 32.06
C PRO A 33 27.11 -3.99 32.74
N PHE A 34 28.02 -4.60 31.98
CA PHE A 34 28.87 -5.66 32.55
C PHE A 34 30.25 -5.22 33.02
N LYS A 35 30.81 -4.11 32.50
CA LYS A 35 32.22 -3.77 32.81
C LYS A 35 32.44 -3.03 34.14
N LYS A 36 31.47 -2.26 34.68
CA LYS A 36 31.73 -1.41 35.89
C LYS A 36 30.60 -1.21 36.90
N ILE A 37 29.36 -1.61 36.64
CA ILE A 37 28.24 -1.32 37.56
C ILE A 37 28.17 -2.43 38.62
N LYS A 38 28.17 -2.12 39.93
CA LYS A 38 27.95 -3.11 41.03
C LYS A 38 26.50 -3.13 41.56
N SER A 39 25.62 -2.39 40.90
CA SER A 39 24.32 -1.99 41.44
C SER A 39 23.16 -2.93 41.07
N LYS A 40 22.20 -3.09 42.00
CA LYS A 40 20.95 -3.88 41.81
C LYS A 40 20.08 -3.38 40.65
N TRP A 41 20.33 -2.16 40.16
CA TRP A 41 19.63 -1.53 39.04
C TRP A 41 19.95 -2.14 37.67
N LYS A 42 20.93 -3.04 37.55
CA LYS A 42 21.23 -3.75 36.29
C LYS A 42 20.01 -4.44 35.68
N TYR A 43 19.16 -5.02 36.52
CA TYR A 43 17.97 -5.73 36.08
C TYR A 43 16.84 -4.79 35.62
N ALA A 44 16.88 -3.50 36.00
CA ALA A 44 15.94 -2.50 35.51
C ALA A 44 16.26 -2.02 34.09
N PHE A 45 17.51 -2.20 33.62
CA PHE A 45 17.88 -1.88 32.23
C PHE A 45 17.34 -2.89 31.22
N ILE A 46 17.12 -4.14 31.63
CA ILE A 46 16.59 -5.20 30.76
C ILE A 46 15.17 -4.86 30.25
N PRO A 47 14.17 -4.55 31.09
CA PRO A 47 12.83 -4.20 30.61
C PRO A 47 12.82 -2.89 29.83
N LEU A 48 13.64 -1.90 30.21
CA LEU A 48 13.80 -0.66 29.44
C LEU A 48 14.31 -0.94 28.02
N PHE A 49 15.24 -1.90 27.88
CA PHE A 49 15.78 -2.32 26.59
C PHE A 49 14.75 -3.05 25.72
N ILE A 50 13.95 -3.93 26.32
CA ILE A 50 12.86 -4.62 25.61
C ILE A 50 11.86 -3.60 25.06
N ILE A 51 11.52 -2.57 25.85
CA ILE A 51 10.63 -1.49 25.41
C ILE A 51 11.26 -0.71 24.24
N LEU A 52 12.53 -0.33 24.32
CA LEU A 52 13.21 0.39 23.24
C LEU A 52 13.30 -0.44 21.95
N LEU A 53 13.54 -1.75 22.07
CA LEU A 53 13.58 -2.66 20.93
C LEU A 53 12.20 -2.81 20.28
N LEU A 54 11.13 -2.91 21.08
CA LEU A 54 9.76 -2.89 20.58
C LEU A 54 9.43 -1.58 19.85
N ILE A 55 9.81 -0.42 20.41
CA ILE A 55 9.61 0.88 19.76
C ILE A 55 10.38 0.97 18.44
N ALA A 56 11.61 0.46 18.38
CA ALA A 56 12.42 0.45 17.15
C ALA A 56 11.83 -0.48 16.08
N ILE A 57 11.31 -1.65 16.46
CA ILE A 57 10.62 -2.57 15.54
C ILE A 57 9.34 -1.92 15.01
N ILE A 58 8.49 -1.40 15.91
CA ILE A 58 7.22 -0.75 15.53
C ILE A 58 7.50 0.45 14.62
N SER A 59 8.47 1.29 14.98
CA SER A 59 8.86 2.44 14.15
C SER A 59 9.36 1.99 12.78
N ASN A 60 10.20 0.96 12.67
CA ASN A 60 10.64 0.47 11.36
C ASN A 60 9.48 -0.10 10.54
N VAL A 61 8.57 -0.86 11.15
CA VAL A 61 7.38 -1.41 10.47
C VAL A 61 6.47 -0.27 9.98
N VAL A 62 6.25 0.75 10.80
CA VAL A 62 5.39 1.88 10.45
C VAL A 62 6.04 2.79 9.40
N PHE A 63 7.29 3.21 9.61
CA PHE A 63 7.97 4.16 8.72
C PHE A 63 8.43 3.55 7.39
N LEU A 64 8.90 2.29 7.37
CA LEU A 64 9.39 1.64 6.14
C LEU A 64 8.36 0.70 5.50
N GLY A 65 7.47 0.11 6.31
CA GLY A 65 6.47 -0.85 5.82
C GLY A 65 5.19 -0.17 5.34
N LEU A 66 4.68 0.84 6.05
CA LEU A 66 3.37 1.42 5.72
C LEU A 66 3.44 2.57 4.72
N LYS A 67 4.55 3.32 4.66
CA LYS A 67 4.60 4.56 3.89
C LYS A 67 4.61 4.36 2.37
N ASP A 68 5.27 3.32 1.85
CA ASP A 68 5.42 3.12 0.40
C ASP A 68 4.74 1.85 -0.15
N SER A 69 4.29 0.91 0.70
CA SER A 69 3.84 -0.42 0.23
C SER A 69 2.40 -0.79 0.58
N CYS A 70 1.73 0.01 1.42
CA CYS A 70 0.37 -0.25 1.87
C CYS A 70 -0.61 0.89 1.57
N GLU A 71 -0.15 2.03 1.05
CA GLU A 71 -1.02 3.00 0.39
C GLU A 71 -1.74 2.29 -0.76
N GLY A 72 -3.04 2.10 -0.60
CA GLY A 72 -3.91 1.49 -1.60
C GLY A 72 -4.37 0.04 -1.36
N ILE A 73 -3.85 -0.72 -0.39
CA ILE A 73 -4.44 -2.07 -0.10
C ILE A 73 -5.62 -1.97 0.89
N TRP A 74 -5.59 -1.01 1.81
CA TRP A 74 -6.66 -0.83 2.79
C TRP A 74 -7.80 0.08 2.29
N ASP A 75 -7.58 0.86 1.23
CA ASP A 75 -8.57 1.76 0.62
C ASP A 75 -9.20 1.21 -0.67
N ARG A 76 -8.82 0.01 -1.11
CA ARG A 76 -9.45 -0.64 -2.27
C ARG A 76 -10.80 -1.21 -1.88
N HIS A 77 -11.88 -0.51 -2.26
CA HIS A 77 -13.24 -0.96 -2.07
C HIS A 77 -13.72 -1.71 -3.30
N LEU A 78 -14.23 -2.94 -3.13
CA LEU A 78 -14.87 -3.67 -4.22
C LEU A 78 -16.16 -2.93 -4.59
N VAL A 79 -16.19 -2.37 -5.80
CA VAL A 79 -17.35 -1.66 -6.34
C VAL A 79 -18.33 -2.65 -6.92
N LYS A 80 -17.83 -3.58 -7.74
CA LYS A 80 -18.64 -4.53 -8.49
C LYS A 80 -17.82 -5.74 -8.90
N ASP A 81 -18.49 -6.89 -8.92
CA ASP A 81 -18.00 -8.11 -9.57
C ASP A 81 -18.85 -8.35 -10.82
N TYR A 82 -18.21 -8.42 -11.98
CA TYR A 82 -18.87 -8.66 -13.25
C TYR A 82 -19.06 -10.16 -13.56
N GLU A 83 -18.53 -11.06 -12.71
CA GLU A 83 -18.59 -12.51 -12.86
C GLU A 83 -18.14 -13.00 -14.25
N MET A 84 -17.23 -12.25 -14.88
CA MET A 84 -16.71 -12.54 -16.22
C MET A 84 -15.22 -12.26 -16.29
N ASN A 85 -14.51 -13.02 -17.13
CA ASN A 85 -13.11 -12.74 -17.37
C ASN A 85 -12.95 -11.60 -18.39
N ILE A 86 -12.11 -10.63 -18.06
CA ILE A 86 -11.78 -9.51 -18.94
C ILE A 86 -10.54 -9.88 -19.73
N THR A 87 -10.71 -10.01 -21.04
CA THR A 87 -9.68 -10.57 -21.94
C THR A 87 -8.94 -9.52 -22.74
N SER A 88 -9.46 -8.29 -22.80
CA SER A 88 -8.89 -7.20 -23.58
C SER A 88 -9.04 -5.84 -22.92
N ILE A 89 -8.20 -4.89 -23.34
CA ILE A 89 -8.29 -3.50 -22.89
C ILE A 89 -9.55 -2.82 -23.44
N GLU A 90 -10.04 -3.23 -24.60
CA GLU A 90 -11.29 -2.73 -25.20
C GLU A 90 -12.51 -3.10 -24.35
N GLU A 91 -12.57 -4.35 -23.86
CA GLU A 91 -13.61 -4.78 -22.90
C GLU A 91 -13.53 -3.97 -21.60
N ALA A 92 -12.32 -3.76 -21.07
CA ALA A 92 -12.12 -2.95 -19.88
C ALA A 92 -12.56 -1.50 -20.07
N LYS A 93 -12.25 -0.89 -21.23
CA LYS A 93 -12.69 0.47 -21.57
C LYS A 93 -14.21 0.59 -21.63
N GLY A 94 -14.91 -0.39 -22.17
CA GLY A 94 -16.38 -0.40 -22.18
C GLY A 94 -16.96 -0.39 -20.76
N ILE A 95 -16.40 -1.20 -19.85
CA ILE A 95 -16.78 -1.20 -18.44
C ILE A 95 -16.50 0.15 -17.77
N PHE A 96 -15.34 0.74 -18.02
CA PHE A 96 -15.00 2.05 -17.47
C PHE A 96 -15.88 3.17 -18.03
N GLU A 97 -16.31 3.09 -19.29
CA GLU A 97 -17.24 4.04 -19.89
C GLU A 97 -18.61 4.03 -19.19
N GLU A 98 -19.16 2.84 -18.94
CA GLU A 98 -20.41 2.70 -18.17
C GLU A 98 -20.29 3.30 -16.77
N LEU A 99 -19.19 3.01 -16.08
CA LEU A 99 -18.89 3.56 -14.75
C LEU A 99 -18.78 5.09 -14.79
N ALA A 100 -18.13 5.63 -15.81
CA ALA A 100 -17.95 7.07 -15.95
C ALA A 100 -19.29 7.77 -16.19
N ILE A 101 -20.14 7.23 -17.08
CA ILE A 101 -21.47 7.78 -17.34
C ILE A 101 -22.30 7.84 -16.05
N GLU A 102 -22.21 6.83 -15.19
CA GLU A 102 -22.87 6.84 -13.89
C GLU A 102 -22.27 7.91 -12.95
N GLN A 103 -20.95 7.99 -12.85
CA GLN A 103 -20.25 8.95 -11.98
C GLN A 103 -20.51 10.41 -12.39
N PHE A 104 -20.64 10.68 -13.69
CA PHE A 104 -20.87 12.01 -14.25
C PHE A 104 -22.35 12.28 -14.59
N LYS A 105 -23.28 11.43 -14.18
CA LYS A 105 -24.71 11.59 -14.51
C LYS A 105 -25.28 12.93 -14.05
N ASP A 106 -24.87 13.40 -12.88
CA ASP A 106 -25.33 14.66 -12.29
C ASP A 106 -24.45 15.86 -12.66
N TYR A 107 -23.51 15.70 -13.60
CA TYR A 107 -22.66 16.81 -14.02
C TYR A 107 -23.50 17.91 -14.68
N PRO A 108 -23.32 19.18 -14.27
CA PRO A 108 -24.10 20.29 -14.80
C PRO A 108 -23.83 20.56 -16.29
N ASN A 109 -22.68 20.14 -16.81
CA ASN A 109 -22.31 20.27 -18.21
C ASN A 109 -21.93 18.91 -18.81
N GLN A 110 -22.87 18.32 -19.54
CA GLN A 110 -22.75 17.00 -20.15
C GLN A 110 -21.66 16.93 -21.22
N THR A 111 -21.45 18.00 -21.99
CA THR A 111 -20.39 18.04 -23.02
C THR A 111 -19.00 18.01 -22.40
N GLN A 112 -18.81 18.72 -21.29
CA GLN A 112 -17.54 18.72 -20.57
C GLN A 112 -17.27 17.36 -19.92
N ALA A 113 -18.29 16.76 -19.29
CA ALA A 113 -18.19 15.41 -18.74
C ALA A 113 -17.74 14.41 -19.81
N GLN A 114 -18.33 14.47 -21.02
CA GLN A 114 -17.97 13.55 -22.10
C GLN A 114 -16.50 13.69 -22.54
N MET A 115 -15.95 14.91 -22.58
CA MET A 115 -14.53 15.12 -22.88
C MET A 115 -13.62 14.57 -21.77
N GLU A 116 -13.97 14.77 -20.50
CA GLU A 116 -13.21 14.24 -19.35
C GLU A 116 -13.22 12.70 -19.34
N ILE A 117 -14.34 12.08 -19.71
CA ILE A 117 -14.48 10.62 -19.86
C ILE A 117 -13.57 10.12 -20.99
N GLU A 118 -13.64 10.72 -22.18
CA GLU A 118 -12.83 10.31 -23.34
C GLU A 118 -11.33 10.45 -23.06
N GLU A 119 -10.91 11.55 -22.43
CA GLU A 119 -9.53 11.76 -22.00
C GLU A 119 -9.09 10.65 -21.04
N SER A 120 -9.90 10.36 -20.02
CA SER A 120 -9.60 9.32 -19.03
C SER A 120 -9.52 7.92 -19.66
N LEU A 121 -10.42 7.60 -20.58
CA LEU A 121 -10.42 6.33 -21.32
C LEU A 121 -9.19 6.18 -22.21
N ASN A 122 -8.70 7.27 -22.80
CA ASN A 122 -7.46 7.28 -23.58
C ASN A 122 -6.22 7.05 -22.69
N HIS A 123 -6.30 7.42 -21.41
CA HIS A 123 -5.26 7.15 -20.42
C HIS A 123 -5.41 5.82 -19.70
N THR A 124 -6.36 4.96 -20.08
CA THR A 124 -6.46 3.60 -19.53
C THR A 124 -5.24 2.79 -19.93
N TRP A 125 -4.59 2.16 -18.95
CA TRP A 125 -3.43 1.31 -19.18
C TRP A 125 -3.60 -0.03 -18.46
N GLN A 126 -2.86 -1.02 -18.97
CA GLN A 126 -2.84 -2.38 -18.44
C GLN A 126 -1.46 -2.68 -17.85
N ASN A 127 -1.44 -3.38 -16.73
CA ASN A 127 -0.23 -3.99 -16.19
C ASN A 127 -0.58 -5.36 -15.60
N ASN A 128 -0.02 -6.41 -16.20
CA ASN A 128 -0.35 -7.80 -15.91
C ASN A 128 -1.87 -8.04 -16.05
N ASP A 129 -2.48 -8.54 -14.98
CA ASP A 129 -3.89 -8.94 -14.88
C ASP A 129 -4.81 -7.80 -14.40
N ILE A 130 -4.37 -6.54 -14.52
CA ILE A 130 -5.10 -5.38 -14.01
C ILE A 130 -5.13 -4.27 -15.08
N TYR A 131 -6.33 -3.74 -15.30
CA TYR A 131 -6.60 -2.52 -16.07
C TYR A 131 -6.90 -1.38 -15.11
N ARG A 132 -6.35 -0.18 -15.35
CA ARG A 132 -6.53 0.96 -14.45
C ARG A 132 -6.98 2.20 -15.19
N ILE A 133 -7.90 2.95 -14.57
CA ILE A 133 -8.36 4.27 -15.01
C ILE A 133 -8.43 5.24 -13.82
N SER A 134 -8.39 6.53 -14.10
CA SER A 134 -8.53 7.62 -13.12
C SER A 134 -9.59 8.61 -13.58
N PHE A 135 -10.52 8.95 -12.71
CA PHE A 135 -11.51 10.01 -12.89
C PHE A 135 -11.34 11.04 -11.77
N GLY A 136 -10.57 12.10 -12.04
CA GLY A 136 -10.20 13.10 -11.04
C GLY A 136 -9.37 12.48 -9.91
N TRP A 137 -9.93 12.48 -8.69
CA TRP A 137 -9.29 11.93 -7.49
C TRP A 137 -9.62 10.46 -7.23
N ASN A 138 -10.51 9.86 -8.02
CA ASN A 138 -10.92 8.47 -7.87
C ASN A 138 -10.24 7.59 -8.91
N CYS A 139 -9.59 6.55 -8.45
CA CYS A 139 -8.93 5.54 -9.28
C CYS A 139 -9.77 4.27 -9.26
N TYR A 140 -9.77 3.57 -10.39
CA TYR A 140 -10.42 2.28 -10.52
C TYR A 140 -9.47 1.25 -11.10
N GLU A 141 -9.55 0.04 -10.57
CA GLU A 141 -8.81 -1.13 -11.04
C GLU A 141 -9.78 -2.24 -11.38
N LEU A 142 -9.78 -2.64 -12.65
CA LEU A 142 -10.52 -3.79 -13.13
C LEU A 142 -9.53 -4.95 -13.31
N HIS A 143 -9.75 -6.02 -12.57
CA HIS A 143 -8.93 -7.23 -12.67
C HIS A 143 -9.44 -8.14 -13.78
N THR A 144 -8.57 -8.99 -14.35
CA THR A 144 -8.96 -9.92 -15.43
C THR A 144 -9.99 -10.97 -15.02
N ASN A 145 -10.25 -11.14 -13.73
CA ASN A 145 -11.32 -11.99 -13.20
C ASN A 145 -12.69 -11.28 -13.10
N GLY A 146 -12.78 -10.02 -13.48
CA GLY A 146 -14.03 -9.25 -13.48
C GLY A 146 -14.29 -8.44 -12.20
N GLU A 147 -13.38 -8.46 -11.23
CA GLU A 147 -13.53 -7.65 -10.01
C GLU A 147 -13.08 -6.20 -10.26
N LEU A 148 -13.95 -5.24 -9.95
CA LEU A 148 -13.69 -3.81 -10.05
C LEU A 148 -13.52 -3.20 -8.65
N TYR A 149 -12.37 -2.60 -8.40
CA TYR A 149 -12.05 -1.89 -7.17
C TYR A 149 -11.95 -0.39 -7.39
N SER A 150 -12.38 0.41 -6.42
CA SER A 150 -12.12 1.84 -6.35
C SER A 150 -11.20 2.19 -5.19
N PHE A 151 -10.42 3.25 -5.36
CA PHE A 151 -9.56 3.82 -4.31
C PHE A 151 -9.26 5.28 -4.62
N PHE A 152 -8.76 6.00 -3.62
CA PHE A 152 -8.33 7.38 -3.80
C PHE A 152 -7.00 7.42 -4.57
N CYS A 153 -6.96 8.10 -5.70
CA CYS A 153 -5.70 8.50 -6.32
C CYS A 153 -5.12 9.61 -5.44
N GLY A 154 -4.09 9.34 -4.65
CA GLY A 154 -3.35 10.40 -3.96
C GLY A 154 -2.82 11.47 -4.94
N PRO A 155 -2.47 12.67 -4.45
CA PRO A 155 -1.78 13.69 -5.24
C PRO A 155 -0.39 13.26 -5.71
#